data_AF-C0EN86-F1
#
_entry.id   AF-C0EN86-F1
#
_cell.length_a   1.000
_cell.length_b   1.000
_cell.length_c   1.000
_cell.angle_alpha   90.00
_cell.angle_beta   90.00
_cell.angle_gamma   90.00
#
_symmetry.space_group_name_H-M   'P 1'
#
loop_
_entity.id
_entity.type
_entity.pdbx_description
1 polymer ?
#
loop_
_entity_poly.entity_id
_entity_poly.type
_entity_poly.pdbx_seq_one_letter_code
_entity_poly.pdbx_strand_id
1 'polypeptide(L)'
;MKNFIQNLENEFVEKNQEKTTFSIRLSVKEDLILQEIAESFDLSRQELLHRLITEQIIVPWKQRFEAQANEELELDGEESTQYFLLNTNKVNDIDDHKFMLEKQVAAAFEDGYKEKIAKFKKGDWVFLYESGQGIVAFGQASGRLEKAPHYGREDKTYYQHLEGFTCLLKAIKASEVKKILSRSFPFAQTLARIVDGEKLLSEIKNR
;
A
#
# COMPACT_ATOMS: atom_id res chain seq x y z
N MET A 1 -8.89 19.42 31.71
CA MET A 1 -9.20 20.40 30.63
C MET A 1 -7.89 20.77 29.98
N LYS A 2 -7.68 20.43 28.70
CA LYS A 2 -6.53 20.94 27.95
C LYS A 2 -6.74 22.43 27.67
N ASN A 3 -5.72 23.24 27.91
CA ASN A 3 -5.72 24.68 27.58
C ASN A 3 -5.75 24.83 26.05
N PHE A 4 -6.48 25.83 25.54
CA PHE A 4 -6.54 26.23 24.12
C PHE A 4 -5.16 26.25 23.43
N ILE A 5 -4.12 26.77 24.09
CA ILE A 5 -2.71 26.77 23.64
C ILE A 5 -2.21 25.35 23.39
N GLN A 6 -2.54 24.42 24.28
CA GLN A 6 -2.09 23.03 24.19
C GLN A 6 -2.82 22.25 23.09
N ASN A 7 -4.05 22.66 22.75
CA ASN A 7 -4.72 22.15 21.55
C ASN A 7 -4.07 22.70 20.27
N LEU A 8 -3.71 23.98 20.24
CA LEU A 8 -2.97 24.57 19.11
C LEU A 8 -1.58 23.95 18.91
N GLU A 9 -0.87 23.65 19.99
CA GLU A 9 0.41 22.93 19.93
C GLU A 9 0.25 21.51 19.39
N ASN A 10 -0.78 20.78 19.83
CA ASN A 10 -1.08 19.45 19.30
C ASN A 10 -1.49 19.51 17.82
N GLU A 11 -2.33 20.46 17.41
CA GLU A 11 -2.69 20.66 15.99
C GLU A 11 -1.47 21.04 15.15
N PHE A 12 -0.55 21.85 15.68
CA PHE A 12 0.70 22.21 15.00
C PHE A 12 1.65 21.01 14.87
N VAL A 13 1.72 20.16 15.90
CA VAL A 13 2.51 18.93 15.89
C VAL A 13 1.91 17.91 14.93
N GLU A 14 0.61 17.64 14.97
CA GLU A 14 -0.09 16.73 14.04
C GLU A 14 0.01 17.23 12.59
N LYS A 15 -0.13 18.54 12.35
CA LYS A 15 0.00 19.13 11.02
C LYS A 15 1.43 19.05 10.46
N ASN A 16 2.44 18.79 11.29
CA ASN A 16 3.85 18.68 10.88
C ASN A 16 4.45 17.29 11.09
N GLN A 17 3.72 16.36 11.71
CA GLN A 17 4.13 14.96 11.81
C GLN A 17 4.03 14.29 10.43
N GLU A 18 5.07 13.52 10.09
CA GLU A 18 5.18 12.70 8.87
C GLU A 18 5.20 13.43 7.51
N LYS A 19 5.62 14.70 7.47
CA LYS A 19 5.85 15.41 6.21
C LYS A 19 7.28 15.22 5.69
N THR A 20 7.41 15.00 4.38
CA THR A 20 8.70 14.96 3.67
C THR A 20 8.82 16.10 2.66
N THR A 21 10.05 16.53 2.37
CA THR A 21 10.33 17.55 1.36
C THR A 21 10.55 16.91 -0.01
N PHE A 22 9.88 17.44 -1.03
CA PHE A 22 10.07 17.07 -2.43
C PHE A 22 10.58 18.28 -3.20
N SER A 23 11.73 18.15 -3.87
CA SER A 23 12.33 19.22 -4.67
C SER A 23 12.09 19.00 -6.16
N ILE A 24 11.55 20.02 -6.84
CA ILE A 24 11.34 20.03 -8.29
C ILE A 24 12.29 21.04 -8.95
N ARG A 25 12.70 20.75 -10.18
CA ARG A 25 13.42 21.70 -11.03
C ARG A 25 12.44 22.23 -12.07
N LEU A 26 12.34 23.55 -12.15
CA LEU A 26 11.52 24.27 -13.11
C LEU A 26 12.41 25.19 -13.94
N SER A 27 12.02 25.45 -15.17
CA SER A 27 12.57 26.57 -15.92
C SER A 27 12.13 27.89 -15.29
N VAL A 28 12.89 28.96 -15.54
CA VAL A 28 12.55 30.31 -15.05
C VAL A 28 11.14 30.73 -15.49
N LYS A 29 10.75 30.37 -16.72
CA LYS A 29 9.42 30.69 -17.25
C LYS A 29 8.31 29.95 -16.49
N GLU A 30 8.48 28.66 -16.20
CA GLU A 30 7.49 27.88 -15.46
C GLU A 30 7.34 28.38 -14.02
N ASP A 31 8.44 28.76 -13.35
CA ASP A 31 8.39 29.31 -11.99
C ASP A 31 7.66 30.66 -11.93
N LEU A 32 7.91 31.55 -12.89
CA LEU A 32 7.21 32.84 -12.98
C LEU A 32 5.70 32.66 -13.20
N ILE A 33 5.30 31.74 -14.07
CA ILE A 33 3.88 31.41 -14.28
C ILE A 33 3.26 30.85 -13.00
N LEU A 34 3.95 29.93 -12.32
CA LEU A 34 3.49 29.37 -11.04
C LEU A 34 3.32 30.43 -9.96
N GLN A 35 4.24 31.39 -9.91
CA GLN A 35 4.18 32.52 -8.99
C GLN A 35 2.97 33.42 -9.29
N GLU A 36 2.78 33.83 -10.55
CA GLU A 36 1.64 34.67 -10.96
C GLU A 36 0.29 34.02 -10.63
N ILE A 37 0.15 32.72 -10.90
CA ILE A 37 -1.06 31.97 -10.56
C ILE A 37 -1.26 31.95 -9.04
N ALA A 38 -0.24 31.62 -8.27
CA ALA A 38 -0.36 31.53 -6.82
C ALA A 38 -0.76 32.89 -6.20
N GLU A 39 -0.14 33.97 -6.64
CA GLU A 39 -0.46 35.34 -6.22
C GLU A 39 -1.89 35.74 -6.57
N SER A 40 -2.40 35.33 -7.74
CA SER A 40 -3.78 35.65 -8.17
C SER A 40 -4.86 35.03 -7.27
N PHE A 41 -4.51 34.01 -6.49
CA PHE A 41 -5.41 33.32 -5.55
C PHE A 41 -5.00 33.48 -4.07
N ASP A 42 -4.05 34.36 -3.75
CA ASP A 42 -3.50 34.55 -2.39
C ASP A 42 -2.95 33.25 -1.78
N LEU A 43 -2.25 32.45 -2.58
CA LEU A 43 -1.62 31.20 -2.17
C LEU A 43 -0.09 31.31 -2.28
N SER A 44 0.61 30.49 -1.50
CA SER A 44 2.03 30.24 -1.78
C SER A 44 2.18 29.24 -2.94
N ARG A 45 3.32 29.27 -3.64
CA ARG A 45 3.67 28.25 -4.66
C ARG A 45 3.59 26.83 -4.11
N GLN A 46 4.02 26.63 -2.86
CA GLN A 46 3.99 25.33 -2.20
C GLN A 46 2.56 24.86 -1.92
N GLU A 47 1.70 25.77 -1.45
CA GLU A 47 0.27 25.51 -1.20
C GLU A 47 -0.45 25.14 -2.50
N LEU A 48 -0.20 25.90 -3.58
CA LEU A 48 -0.77 25.63 -4.90
C LEU A 48 -0.35 24.25 -5.43
N LEU A 49 0.95 23.92 -5.36
CA LEU A 49 1.46 22.61 -5.78
C LEU A 49 0.92 21.46 -4.90
N HIS A 50 0.84 21.67 -3.59
CA HIS A 50 0.27 20.69 -2.68
C HIS A 50 -1.19 20.38 -3.03
N ARG A 51 -2.01 21.41 -3.31
CA ARG A 51 -3.39 21.24 -3.76
C ARG A 51 -3.47 20.53 -5.09
N LEU A 52 -2.67 20.94 -6.08
CA LEU A 52 -2.62 20.28 -7.39
C LEU A 52 -2.30 18.78 -7.25
N ILE A 53 -1.27 18.44 -6.49
CA ILE A 53 -0.88 17.04 -6.24
C ILE A 53 -2.01 16.29 -5.52
N THR A 54 -2.57 16.89 -4.48
CA THR A 54 -3.61 16.25 -3.67
C THR A 54 -4.87 15.99 -4.49
N GLU A 55 -5.39 17.02 -5.14
CA GLU A 55 -6.70 17.00 -5.82
C GLU A 55 -6.63 16.28 -7.17
N GLN A 56 -5.55 16.44 -7.93
CA GLN A 56 -5.47 15.90 -9.29
C GLN A 56 -4.77 14.53 -9.35
N ILE A 57 -3.98 14.17 -8.33
CA ILE A 57 -3.22 12.91 -8.33
C ILE A 57 -3.68 12.01 -7.17
N ILE A 58 -3.56 12.47 -5.92
CA ILE A 58 -3.79 11.61 -4.75
C ILE A 58 -5.26 11.20 -4.59
N VAL A 59 -6.19 12.14 -4.65
CA VAL A 59 -7.63 11.87 -4.49
C VAL A 59 -8.16 10.94 -5.59
N PRO A 60 -7.92 11.19 -6.89
CA PRO A 60 -8.33 10.26 -7.95
C PRO A 60 -7.67 8.89 -7.82
N TRP A 61 -6.42 8.83 -7.36
CA TRP A 61 -5.74 7.55 -7.11
C TRP A 61 -6.40 6.76 -5.97
N LYS A 62 -6.76 7.40 -4.86
CA LYS A 62 -7.51 6.78 -3.75
C LYS A 62 -8.91 6.32 -4.16
N GLN A 63 -9.63 7.10 -4.95
CA GLN A 63 -10.96 6.70 -5.44
C GLN A 63 -10.91 5.47 -6.35
N ARG A 64 -9.89 5.37 -7.22
CA ARG A 64 -9.66 4.16 -8.02
C ARG A 64 -9.34 2.94 -7.16
N PHE A 65 -8.59 3.13 -6.07
CA PHE A 65 -8.31 2.08 -5.09
C PHE A 65 -9.59 1.55 -4.45
N GLU A 66 -10.49 2.44 -4.00
CA GLU A 66 -11.76 2.07 -3.36
C GLU A 66 -12.72 1.37 -4.34
N ALA A 67 -12.83 1.87 -5.57
CA ALA A 67 -13.69 1.28 -6.59
C ALA A 67 -13.27 -0.15 -6.98
N GLN A 68 -11.97 -0.38 -7.17
CA GLN A 68 -11.47 -1.69 -7.59
C GLN A 68 -11.42 -2.72 -6.46
N ALA A 69 -11.33 -2.28 -5.19
CA ALA A 69 -11.39 -3.17 -4.03
C ALA A 69 -12.73 -3.91 -3.88
N ASN A 70 -13.77 -3.45 -4.59
CA ASN A 70 -15.12 -4.03 -4.62
C ASN A 70 -15.40 -4.89 -5.87
N GLU A 71 -14.59 -4.82 -6.93
CA GLU A 71 -14.90 -5.45 -8.24
C GLU A 71 -14.36 -6.88 -8.43
N GLU A 72 -13.36 -7.34 -7.66
CA GLU A 72 -12.72 -8.65 -7.88
C GLU A 72 -12.91 -9.65 -6.72
N LEU A 73 -14.14 -9.90 -6.29
CA LEU A 73 -14.44 -10.92 -5.28
C LEU A 73 -15.64 -11.82 -5.57
N GLU A 74 -16.05 -11.95 -6.84
CA GLU A 74 -16.95 -13.01 -7.27
C GLU A 74 -16.30 -13.87 -8.36
N LEU A 75 -15.52 -14.86 -7.94
CA LEU A 75 -15.19 -16.03 -8.77
C LEU A 75 -15.00 -17.23 -7.83
N ASP A 76 -16.08 -18.01 -7.67
CA ASP A 76 -15.98 -19.41 -7.29
C ASP A 76 -15.37 -20.19 -8.46
N GLY A 77 -14.17 -20.75 -8.28
CA GLY A 77 -13.49 -21.50 -9.33
C GLY A 77 -12.20 -22.20 -8.91
N GLU A 78 -12.35 -23.51 -8.67
CA GLU A 78 -11.39 -24.64 -8.76
C GLU A 78 -10.17 -24.75 -7.82
N GLU A 79 -9.80 -26.01 -7.55
CA GLU A 79 -8.76 -26.54 -6.65
C GLU A 79 -7.30 -26.12 -6.97
N SER A 80 -7.11 -25.07 -7.77
CA SER A 80 -5.79 -24.62 -8.23
C SER A 80 -5.16 -23.58 -7.31
N THR A 81 -3.84 -23.68 -7.10
CA THR A 81 -3.05 -22.70 -6.35
C THR A 81 -3.27 -21.29 -6.90
N GLN A 82 -3.73 -20.38 -6.04
CA GLN A 82 -3.93 -18.98 -6.39
C GLN A 82 -2.69 -18.14 -6.02
N TYR A 83 -2.60 -16.96 -6.61
CA TYR A 83 -1.53 -16.01 -6.36
C TYR A 83 -2.12 -14.64 -6.00
N PHE A 84 -1.53 -14.00 -5.00
CA PHE A 84 -2.03 -12.75 -4.44
C PHE A 84 -0.91 -11.74 -4.26
N LEU A 85 -1.21 -10.47 -4.52
CA LEU A 85 -0.40 -9.33 -4.10
C LEU A 85 -1.07 -8.68 -2.89
N LEU A 86 -0.38 -8.65 -1.75
CA LEU A 86 -0.87 -8.08 -0.50
C LEU A 86 -0.02 -6.87 -0.12
N ASN A 87 -0.63 -5.70 0.01
CA ASN A 87 0.05 -4.49 0.48
C ASN A 87 0.40 -4.62 1.97
N THR A 88 1.62 -4.24 2.32
CA THR A 88 2.15 -4.29 3.71
C THR A 88 1.68 -3.14 4.60
N ASN A 89 0.79 -2.29 4.11
CA ASN A 89 0.25 -1.13 4.82
C ASN A 89 1.26 -0.03 5.20
N LYS A 90 2.52 -0.10 4.73
CA LYS A 90 3.60 0.84 5.10
C LYS A 90 3.27 2.33 4.95
N VAL A 91 2.38 2.68 4.03
CA VAL A 91 1.95 4.08 3.81
C VAL A 91 1.15 4.62 4.99
N ASN A 92 0.37 3.76 5.63
CA ASN A 92 -0.52 4.15 6.72
C ASN A 92 0.11 3.83 8.07
N ASP A 93 0.87 2.73 8.17
CA ASP A 93 1.51 2.33 9.42
C ASP A 93 2.79 1.51 9.13
N ILE A 94 3.91 1.98 9.68
CA ILE A 94 5.22 1.32 9.50
C ILE A 94 5.38 0.08 10.39
N ASP A 95 4.72 0.04 11.54
CA ASP A 95 4.80 -1.08 12.48
C ASP A 95 3.95 -2.26 11.97
N ASP A 96 2.86 -2.01 11.25
CA ASP A 96 2.14 -3.04 10.49
C ASP A 96 3.03 -3.71 9.44
N HIS A 97 3.78 -2.90 8.69
CA HIS A 97 4.73 -3.39 7.70
C HIS A 97 5.82 -4.26 8.35
N LYS A 98 6.40 -3.81 9.47
CA LYS A 98 7.38 -4.61 10.23
C LYS A 98 6.76 -5.88 10.76
N PHE A 99 5.55 -5.82 11.32
CA PHE A 99 4.83 -6.98 11.84
C PHE A 99 4.73 -8.09 10.78
N MET A 100 4.33 -7.74 9.56
CA MET A 100 4.21 -8.71 8.47
C MET A 100 5.54 -9.36 8.09
N LEU A 101 6.63 -8.59 8.05
CA LEU A 101 7.95 -9.10 7.69
C LEU A 101 8.61 -9.91 8.82
N GLU A 102 8.57 -9.41 10.05
CA GLU A 102 9.21 -10.03 11.21
C GLU A 102 8.47 -11.31 11.64
N LYS A 103 7.13 -11.31 11.57
CA LYS A 103 6.31 -12.50 11.89
C LYS A 103 6.15 -13.45 10.70
N GLN A 104 6.58 -13.03 9.51
CA GLN A 104 6.47 -13.83 8.27
C GLN A 104 5.01 -14.18 7.96
N VAL A 105 4.15 -13.16 7.97
CA VAL A 105 2.70 -13.33 7.84
C VAL A 105 2.12 -12.46 6.73
N ALA A 106 1.03 -12.95 6.14
CA ALA A 106 0.10 -12.15 5.38
C ALA A 106 -0.98 -11.62 6.34
N ALA A 107 -1.06 -10.31 6.53
CA ALA A 107 -1.98 -9.68 7.49
C ALA A 107 -2.70 -8.46 6.92
N ALA A 108 -3.82 -8.11 7.55
CA ALA A 108 -4.50 -6.83 7.39
C ALA A 108 -5.17 -6.41 8.72
N PHE A 109 -5.30 -5.10 8.92
CA PHE A 109 -5.47 -4.49 10.26
C PHE A 109 -6.77 -3.68 10.42
N GLU A 110 -7.51 -3.46 9.33
CA GLU A 110 -8.72 -2.65 9.30
C GLU A 110 -9.96 -3.43 8.86
N ASP A 111 -11.12 -3.01 9.36
CA ASP A 111 -12.41 -3.60 9.02
C ASP A 111 -12.70 -3.45 7.51
N GLY A 112 -13.25 -4.49 6.88
CA GLY A 112 -13.47 -4.55 5.43
C GLY A 112 -12.26 -5.06 4.65
N TYR A 113 -11.07 -5.06 5.25
CA TYR A 113 -9.84 -5.59 4.64
C TYR A 113 -9.33 -6.83 5.36
N LYS A 114 -9.36 -6.85 6.69
CA LYS A 114 -8.87 -7.98 7.50
C LYS A 114 -9.59 -9.29 7.16
N GLU A 115 -10.88 -9.23 6.83
CA GLU A 115 -11.68 -10.39 6.42
C GLU A 115 -11.19 -10.98 5.08
N LYS A 116 -10.50 -10.20 4.24
CA LYS A 116 -9.95 -10.69 2.97
C LYS A 116 -8.81 -11.70 3.19
N ILE A 117 -8.14 -11.67 4.35
CA ILE A 117 -7.08 -12.63 4.72
C ILE A 117 -7.64 -14.05 4.90
N ALA A 118 -8.93 -14.18 5.24
CA ALA A 118 -9.59 -15.48 5.34
C ALA A 118 -9.72 -16.21 3.99
N LYS A 119 -9.46 -15.52 2.87
CA LYS A 119 -9.60 -16.08 1.52
C LYS A 119 -8.43 -16.95 1.09
N PHE A 120 -7.27 -16.81 1.72
CA PHE A 120 -6.11 -17.61 1.35
C PHE A 120 -6.33 -19.06 1.78
N LYS A 121 -6.19 -19.96 0.82
CA LYS A 121 -6.17 -21.40 1.04
C LYS A 121 -4.75 -21.86 1.25
N LYS A 122 -4.60 -23.01 1.89
CA LYS A 122 -3.28 -23.62 2.08
C LYS A 122 -2.60 -23.83 0.72
N GLY A 123 -1.37 -23.34 0.59
CA GLY A 123 -0.55 -23.49 -0.62
C GLY A 123 -0.65 -22.33 -1.62
N ASP A 124 -1.59 -21.41 -1.45
CA ASP A 124 -1.68 -20.18 -2.24
C ASP A 124 -0.43 -19.32 -2.05
N TRP A 125 0.04 -18.66 -3.10
CA TRP A 125 1.20 -17.76 -3.01
C TRP A 125 0.76 -16.34 -2.68
N VAL A 126 1.43 -15.75 -1.70
CA VAL A 126 1.23 -14.35 -1.32
C VAL A 126 2.54 -13.59 -1.51
N PHE A 127 2.50 -12.55 -2.34
CA PHE A 127 3.57 -11.58 -2.55
C PHE A 127 3.30 -10.34 -1.71
N LEU A 128 4.20 -10.02 -0.79
CA LEU A 128 4.12 -8.82 0.05
C LEU A 128 4.65 -7.61 -0.71
N TYR A 129 3.80 -6.62 -0.90
CA TYR A 129 4.08 -5.40 -1.63
C TYR A 129 4.27 -4.21 -0.67
N GLU A 130 5.42 -3.56 -0.78
CA GLU A 130 5.72 -2.32 -0.12
C GLU A 130 5.49 -1.15 -1.09
N SER A 131 4.55 -0.26 -0.75
CA SER A 131 4.28 0.96 -1.52
C SER A 131 5.53 1.81 -1.70
N GLY A 132 5.82 2.17 -2.96
CA GLY A 132 7.01 2.95 -3.33
C GLY A 132 8.27 2.11 -3.57
N GLN A 133 8.30 0.85 -3.12
CA GLN A 133 9.47 -0.03 -3.29
C GLN A 133 9.20 -1.21 -4.24
N GLY A 134 8.09 -1.93 -4.08
CA GLY A 134 7.76 -3.10 -4.90
C GLY A 134 7.42 -4.34 -4.07
N ILE A 135 7.48 -5.52 -4.70
CA ILE A 135 7.40 -6.80 -3.96
C ILE A 135 8.69 -6.97 -3.17
N VAL A 136 8.58 -7.14 -1.86
CA VAL A 136 9.72 -7.22 -0.93
C VAL A 136 9.88 -8.61 -0.31
N ALA A 137 8.81 -9.40 -0.24
CA ALA A 137 8.84 -10.75 0.29
C ALA A 137 7.71 -11.58 -0.32
N PHE A 138 7.79 -12.90 -0.17
CA PHE A 138 6.76 -13.82 -0.61
C PHE A 138 6.79 -15.13 0.16
N GLY A 139 5.70 -15.88 0.13
CA GLY A 139 5.60 -17.22 0.70
C GLY A 139 4.25 -17.86 0.41
N GLN A 140 4.05 -19.09 0.88
CA GLN A 140 2.80 -19.82 0.70
C GLN A 140 1.89 -19.68 1.92
N ALA A 141 0.62 -19.33 1.74
CA ALA A 141 -0.33 -19.25 2.82
C ALA A 141 -0.53 -20.61 3.49
N SER A 142 -0.54 -20.62 4.82
CA SER A 142 -0.82 -21.82 5.62
C SER A 142 -2.28 -22.29 5.54
N GLY A 143 -3.20 -21.41 5.11
CA GLY A 143 -4.65 -21.65 5.11
C GLY A 143 -5.29 -21.55 6.50
N ARG A 144 -4.53 -21.14 7.52
CA ARG A 144 -5.01 -21.02 8.91
C ARG A 144 -5.13 -19.55 9.28
N LEU A 145 -6.36 -19.10 9.49
CA LEU A 145 -6.65 -17.74 9.93
C LEU A 145 -6.41 -17.60 11.43
N GLU A 146 -5.60 -16.63 11.80
CA GLU A 146 -5.36 -16.23 13.18
C GLU A 146 -5.73 -14.75 13.36
N LYS A 147 -5.97 -14.38 14.62
CA LYS A 147 -6.36 -13.02 15.00
C LYS A 147 -5.47 -12.48 16.10
N ALA A 148 -5.19 -11.19 16.03
CA ALA A 148 -4.46 -10.47 17.07
C ALA A 148 -5.10 -9.10 17.34
N PRO A 149 -4.89 -8.55 18.55
CA PRO A 149 -5.25 -7.16 18.82
C PRO A 149 -4.35 -6.20 18.03
N HIS A 150 -4.90 -5.05 17.67
CA HIS A 150 -4.17 -3.96 17.02
C HIS A 150 -4.43 -2.67 17.81
N TYR A 151 -3.37 -2.01 18.30
CA TYR A 151 -3.43 -0.81 19.17
C TYR A 151 -4.49 -0.87 20.29
N GLY A 152 -4.52 -1.98 21.02
CA GLY A 152 -5.42 -2.19 22.15
C GLY A 152 -6.87 -2.53 21.79
N ARG A 153 -7.17 -2.72 20.50
CA ARG A 153 -8.47 -3.20 20.03
C ARG A 153 -8.37 -4.67 19.64
N GLU A 154 -9.19 -5.52 20.26
CA GLU A 154 -9.21 -6.95 19.98
C GLU A 154 -9.70 -7.27 18.56
N ASP A 155 -9.26 -8.40 18.02
CA ASP A 155 -9.69 -8.94 16.71
C ASP A 155 -9.54 -7.99 15.52
N LYS A 156 -8.67 -6.98 15.62
CA LYS A 156 -8.42 -6.02 14.54
C LYS A 156 -7.39 -6.48 13.52
N THR A 157 -6.47 -7.34 13.89
CA THR A 157 -5.54 -7.96 12.93
C THR A 157 -6.02 -9.35 12.57
N TYR A 158 -6.23 -9.62 11.29
CA TYR A 158 -6.35 -10.99 10.78
C TYR A 158 -5.07 -11.32 10.03
N TYR A 159 -4.50 -12.50 10.28
CA TYR A 159 -3.27 -12.91 9.62
C TYR A 159 -3.24 -14.42 9.33
N GLN A 160 -2.39 -14.81 8.37
CA GLN A 160 -1.97 -16.18 8.15
C GLN A 160 -0.45 -16.25 8.06
N HIS A 161 0.14 -17.29 8.63
CA HIS A 161 1.57 -17.57 8.43
C HIS A 161 1.88 -17.95 6.99
N LEU A 162 3.04 -17.52 6.52
CA LEU A 162 3.58 -17.82 5.21
C LEU A 162 4.67 -18.90 5.32
N GLU A 163 4.39 -20.09 4.82
CA GLU A 163 5.35 -21.18 4.66
C GLU A 163 6.37 -20.85 3.57
N GLY A 164 7.64 -21.18 3.78
CA GLY A 164 8.72 -20.88 2.83
C GLY A 164 8.98 -19.38 2.64
N PHE A 165 8.65 -18.56 3.64
CA PHE A 165 8.80 -17.11 3.58
C PHE A 165 10.22 -16.69 3.22
N THR A 166 10.33 -15.84 2.20
CA THR A 166 11.60 -15.33 1.70
C THR A 166 11.52 -13.83 1.48
N CYS A 167 12.42 -13.09 2.14
CA CYS A 167 12.66 -11.68 1.83
C CYS A 167 13.55 -11.57 0.59
N LEU A 168 13.15 -10.72 -0.35
CA LEU A 168 13.93 -10.45 -1.55
C LEU A 168 15.07 -9.48 -1.22
N LEU A 169 16.30 -9.85 -1.59
CA LEU A 169 17.47 -8.95 -1.48
C LEU A 169 17.25 -7.64 -2.25
N LYS A 170 16.55 -7.73 -3.38
CA LYS A 170 16.16 -6.59 -4.20
C LYS A 170 14.69 -6.69 -4.55
N ALA A 171 13.93 -5.68 -4.16
CA ALA A 171 12.51 -5.61 -4.44
C ALA A 171 12.22 -5.60 -5.95
N ILE A 172 11.13 -6.26 -6.36
CA ILE A 172 10.63 -6.19 -7.75
C ILE A 172 9.70 -4.99 -7.86
N LYS A 173 10.14 -3.96 -8.57
CA LYS A 173 9.40 -2.70 -8.68
C LYS A 173 8.06 -2.90 -9.39
N ALA A 174 7.08 -2.04 -9.11
CA ALA A 174 5.77 -2.06 -9.78
C ALA A 174 5.90 -2.03 -11.32
N SER A 175 6.88 -1.30 -11.85
CA SER A 175 7.17 -1.28 -13.29
C SER A 175 7.72 -2.61 -13.84
N GLU A 176 8.50 -3.34 -13.05
CA GLU A 176 8.97 -4.69 -13.39
C GLU A 176 7.82 -5.69 -13.34
N VAL A 177 6.97 -5.65 -12.30
CA VAL A 177 5.78 -6.50 -12.20
C VAL A 177 4.88 -6.33 -13.43
N LYS A 178 4.60 -5.09 -13.87
CA LYS A 178 3.83 -4.84 -15.10
C LYS A 178 4.47 -5.44 -16.35
N LYS A 179 5.81 -5.43 -16.44
CA LYS A 179 6.55 -6.03 -17.56
C LYS A 179 6.48 -7.55 -17.52
N ILE A 180 6.64 -8.16 -16.34
CA ILE A 180 6.60 -9.62 -16.14
C ILE A 180 5.19 -10.17 -16.45
N LEU A 181 4.15 -9.47 -15.99
CA LEU A 181 2.76 -9.85 -16.22
C LEU A 181 2.21 -9.36 -17.57
N SER A 182 2.96 -8.55 -18.32
CA SER A 182 2.55 -7.91 -19.58
C SER A 182 1.19 -7.19 -19.50
N ARG A 183 0.85 -6.61 -18.34
CA ARG A 183 -0.42 -5.90 -18.10
C ARG A 183 -0.31 -4.81 -17.05
N SER A 184 -1.27 -3.89 -17.04
CA SER A 184 -1.45 -2.99 -15.90
C SER A 184 -1.98 -3.79 -14.70
N PHE A 185 -1.50 -3.44 -13.51
CA PHE A 185 -1.88 -4.12 -12.27
C PHE A 185 -2.24 -3.08 -11.20
N PRO A 186 -3.30 -3.28 -10.41
CA PRO A 186 -3.76 -2.32 -9.42
C PRO A 186 -2.96 -2.43 -8.12
N PHE A 187 -1.72 -1.90 -8.11
CA PHE A 187 -0.83 -1.89 -6.93
C PHE A 187 -1.34 -1.08 -5.74
N ALA A 188 -2.34 -0.24 -5.97
CA ALA A 188 -2.90 0.54 -4.89
C ALA A 188 -3.55 -0.39 -3.86
N GLN A 189 -4.20 -1.48 -4.28
CA GLN A 189 -5.11 -2.31 -3.47
C GLN A 189 -4.44 -2.97 -2.26
N THR A 190 -5.20 -3.14 -1.17
CA THR A 190 -4.74 -3.92 -0.01
C THR A 190 -4.47 -5.35 -0.45
N LEU A 191 -5.36 -5.95 -1.23
CA LEU A 191 -5.21 -7.30 -1.76
C LEU A 191 -5.70 -7.35 -3.20
N ALA A 192 -4.86 -7.86 -4.11
CA ALA A 192 -5.21 -8.10 -5.50
C ALA A 192 -4.82 -9.52 -5.93
N ARG A 193 -5.65 -10.16 -6.76
CA ARG A 193 -5.34 -11.49 -7.30
C ARG A 193 -4.46 -11.38 -8.54
N ILE A 194 -3.52 -12.30 -8.69
CA ILE A 194 -2.65 -12.42 -9.85
C ILE A 194 -3.00 -13.73 -10.57
N VAL A 195 -3.67 -13.63 -11.72
CA VAL A 195 -4.07 -14.83 -12.48
C VAL A 195 -2.85 -15.61 -12.98
N ASP A 196 -1.81 -14.89 -13.40
CA ASP A 196 -0.57 -15.40 -14.00
C ASP A 196 0.64 -15.25 -13.06
N GLY A 197 0.42 -15.49 -11.76
CA GLY A 197 1.43 -15.29 -10.71
C GLY A 197 2.60 -16.27 -10.76
N GLU A 198 2.48 -17.39 -11.47
CA GLU A 198 3.56 -18.33 -11.75
C GLU A 198 4.74 -17.68 -12.50
N LYS A 199 4.47 -16.66 -13.34
CA LYS A 199 5.51 -15.88 -14.03
C LYS A 199 6.36 -15.10 -13.04
N LEU A 200 5.72 -14.47 -12.04
CA LEU A 200 6.43 -13.75 -10.98
C LEU A 200 7.27 -14.70 -10.13
N LEU A 201 6.71 -15.86 -9.76
CA LEU A 201 7.43 -16.86 -8.99
C LEU A 201 8.66 -17.38 -9.74
N SER A 202 8.52 -17.62 -11.05
CA SER A 202 9.62 -18.08 -11.90
C SER A 202 10.72 -17.02 -12.03
N GLU A 203 10.34 -15.76 -12.25
CA GLU A 203 11.29 -14.63 -12.30
C GLU A 203 12.04 -14.46 -10.97
N ILE A 204 11.36 -14.59 -9.83
CA ILE A 204 11.98 -14.49 -8.50
C ILE A 204 13.01 -15.62 -8.30
N LYS A 205 12.69 -16.85 -8.70
CA LYS A 205 13.58 -18.01 -8.54
C LYS A 205 14.81 -17.99 -9.45
N ASN A 206 14.77 -17.22 -10.54
CA ASN A 206 15.87 -17.09 -11.50
C ASN A 206 16.86 -15.95 -11.16
N ARG A 207 16.61 -15.19 -10.09
CA ARG A 207 17.47 -14.10 -9.60
C ARG A 207 18.42 -14.57 -8.52
#